data_AF-A0A496YYA9-F1
#
_entry.id   AF-A0A496YYA9-F1
#
_cell.length_a   1.000
_cell.length_b   1.000
_cell.length_c   1.000
_cell.angle_alpha   90.00
_cell.angle_beta   90.00
_cell.angle_gamma   90.00
#
_symmetry.space_group_name_H-M   'P 1'
#
loop_
_entity.id
_entity.type
_entity.pdbx_description
1 polymer ?
#
loop_
_entity_poly.entity_id
_entity_poly.type
_entity_poly.pdbx_seq_one_letter_code
_entity_poly.pdbx_strand_id
1 'polypeptide(L)'
;MIIFRVPRKVNGNGLREFILNHIKKFKRNQKHKYIRLQGEIAYSKGYVYFIFPDRALEMSFALSIFFKCQNQSIPCELYLSNPIEFDKLPQEIIDCAKQWSEKKLWRKCYKLKNLKL
;
A
#
# COMPACT_ATOMS: atom_id res chain seq x y z
N MET A 1 8.02 2.26 -10.49
CA MET A 1 6.66 2.74 -10.14
C MET A 1 5.85 1.57 -9.59
N ILE A 2 5.07 1.81 -8.54
CA ILE A 2 4.19 0.83 -7.90
C ILE A 2 2.76 1.28 -8.11
N ILE A 3 1.89 0.38 -8.57
CA ILE A 3 0.46 0.66 -8.74
C ILE A 3 -0.31 -0.37 -7.94
N PHE A 4 -1.06 0.11 -6.95
CA PHE A 4 -1.95 -0.73 -6.16
C PHE A 4 -3.41 -0.41 -6.50
N ARG A 5 -4.14 -1.42 -6.98
CA ARG A 5 -5.50 -1.32 -7.50
C ARG A 5 -6.49 -1.95 -6.53
N VAL A 6 -7.50 -1.19 -6.12
CA VAL A 6 -8.58 -1.63 -5.24
C VAL A 6 -9.92 -1.50 -5.96
N PRO A 7 -10.75 -2.56 -6.03
CA PRO A 7 -12.09 -2.45 -6.59
C PRO A 7 -12.98 -1.57 -5.70
N ARG A 8 -13.89 -0.81 -6.30
CA ARG A 8 -14.87 0.01 -5.55
C ARG A 8 -16.01 -0.83 -4.95
N LYS A 9 -16.28 -2.00 -5.54
CA LYS A 9 -17.33 -2.92 -5.12
C LYS A 9 -16.87 -4.36 -5.30
N VAL A 10 -17.32 -5.26 -4.43
CA VAL A 10 -17.13 -6.71 -4.53
C VAL A 10 -18.49 -7.35 -4.27
N ASN A 11 -18.97 -8.21 -5.17
CA ASN A 11 -20.26 -8.91 -5.05
C ASN A 11 -21.44 -7.97 -4.72
N GLY A 12 -21.47 -6.77 -5.31
CA GLY A 12 -22.50 -5.76 -5.05
C GLY A 12 -22.25 -4.87 -3.82
N ASN A 13 -21.40 -5.31 -2.87
CA ASN A 13 -21.08 -4.56 -1.66
C ASN A 13 -20.02 -3.48 -1.93
N GLY A 14 -20.27 -2.26 -1.46
CA GLY A 14 -19.36 -1.14 -1.64
C GLY A 14 -18.18 -1.15 -0.67
N LEU A 15 -16.96 -0.97 -1.19
CA LEU A 15 -15.73 -0.89 -0.39
C LEU A 15 -15.37 0.54 0.04
N ARG A 16 -16.37 1.44 0.07
CA ARG A 16 -16.15 2.87 0.32
C ARG A 16 -15.42 3.11 1.63
N GLU A 17 -15.87 2.50 2.72
CA GLU A 17 -15.26 2.70 4.03
C GLU A 17 -13.83 2.15 4.09
N PHE A 18 -13.62 0.93 3.58
CA PHE A 18 -12.30 0.32 3.44
C PHE A 18 -11.32 1.27 2.71
N ILE A 19 -11.72 1.74 1.53
CA ILE A 19 -10.91 2.65 0.70
C ILE A 19 -10.65 3.96 1.45
N LEU A 20 -11.67 4.60 2.03
CA LEU A 20 -11.52 5.87 2.75
C LEU A 20 -10.57 5.75 3.93
N ASN A 21 -10.62 4.63 4.67
CA ASN A 21 -9.71 4.39 5.80
C ASN A 21 -8.26 4.31 5.32
N HIS A 22 -8.02 3.65 4.18
CA HIS A 22 -6.69 3.57 3.58
C HIS A 22 -6.19 4.91 3.00
N ILE A 23 -7.07 5.67 2.36
CA ILE A 23 -6.76 7.03 1.88
C ILE A 23 -6.42 7.97 3.05
N LYS A 24 -7.23 7.96 4.12
CA LYS A 24 -6.95 8.77 5.32
C LYS A 24 -5.61 8.40 5.94
N LYS A 25 -5.31 7.10 6.07
CA LYS A 25 -4.02 6.59 6.55
C LYS A 25 -2.87 7.07 5.66
N PHE A 26 -3.02 6.98 4.34
CA PHE A 26 -2.05 7.47 3.37
C PHE A 26 -1.78 8.97 3.55
N LYS A 27 -2.81 9.81 3.46
CA LYS A 27 -2.70 11.28 3.60
C LYS A 27 -2.06 11.70 4.92
N ARG A 28 -2.39 11.04 6.03
CA ARG A 28 -1.76 11.28 7.34
C ARG A 28 -0.26 10.97 7.30
N ASN A 29 0.13 9.87 6.68
CA ASN A 29 1.52 9.45 6.57
C ASN A 29 2.34 10.26 5.55
N GLN A 30 1.70 10.89 4.55
CA GLN A 30 2.35 11.89 3.68
C GLN A 30 2.84 13.10 4.51
N LYS A 31 2.01 13.57 5.46
CA LYS A 31 2.32 14.72 6.33
C LYS A 31 3.21 14.37 7.53
N HIS A 32 3.41 13.09 7.83
CA HIS A 32 4.14 12.68 9.03
C HIS A 32 5.64 12.96 8.90
N LYS A 33 6.21 13.73 9.86
CA LYS A 33 7.59 14.25 9.84
C LYS A 33 8.65 13.22 9.40
N TYR A 34 8.54 11.98 9.89
CA TYR A 34 9.54 10.94 9.64
C TYR A 34 9.20 9.95 8.52
N ILE A 35 7.92 9.79 8.16
CA ILE A 35 7.48 8.76 7.20
C ILE A 35 7.46 9.38 5.80
N ARG A 36 6.73 10.49 5.63
CA ARG A 36 6.65 11.25 4.37
C ARG A 36 6.37 10.36 3.15
N LEU A 37 5.26 9.62 3.21
CA LEU A 37 4.82 8.83 2.06
C LEU A 37 4.66 9.72 0.83
N GLN A 38 5.05 9.20 -0.32
CA GLN A 38 4.94 9.85 -1.63
C GLN A 38 3.91 9.12 -2.49
N GLY A 39 3.50 9.76 -3.58
CA GLY A 39 2.52 9.23 -4.52
C GLY A 39 1.17 9.92 -4.45
N GLU A 40 0.23 9.37 -5.20
CA GLU A 40 -1.08 9.95 -5.45
C GLU A 40 -2.18 8.89 -5.48
N ILE A 41 -3.42 9.37 -5.49
CA ILE A 41 -4.61 8.54 -5.61
C ILE A 41 -5.32 8.92 -6.89
N ALA A 42 -5.53 7.95 -7.76
CA ALA A 42 -6.32 8.10 -8.97
C ALA A 42 -7.61 7.27 -8.87
N TYR A 43 -8.62 7.65 -9.65
CA TYR A 43 -9.95 7.06 -9.59
C TYR A 43 -10.42 6.68 -11.00
N SER A 44 -11.04 5.51 -11.11
CA SER A 44 -11.85 5.13 -12.29
C SER A 44 -13.27 4.75 -11.86
N LYS A 45 -14.12 4.41 -12.83
CA LYS A 45 -15.50 3.98 -12.56
C LYS A 45 -15.55 2.77 -11.62
N GLY A 46 -14.66 1.79 -11.83
CA GLY A 46 -14.63 0.54 -11.09
C GLY A 46 -13.60 0.46 -9.97
N TYR A 47 -12.56 1.30 -10.00
CA TYR A 47 -11.38 1.11 -9.14
C TYR A 47 -10.89 2.41 -8.51
N VAL A 48 -10.06 2.25 -7.48
CA VAL A 48 -9.21 3.27 -6.89
C VAL A 48 -7.77 2.79 -6.97
N TYR A 49 -6.89 3.68 -7.40
CA TYR A 49 -5.48 3.38 -7.62
C TYR A 49 -4.67 4.19 -6.63
N PHE A 50 -3.75 3.52 -5.94
CA PHE A 50 -2.66 4.17 -5.26
C PHE A 50 -1.42 4.05 -6.14
N ILE A 51 -0.89 5.19 -6.56
CA ILE A 51 0.25 5.26 -7.46
C ILE A 51 1.43 5.78 -6.65
N PHE A 52 2.46 4.97 -6.51
CA PHE A 52 3.61 5.27 -5.69
C PHE A 52 4.93 5.25 -6.48
N PRO A 53 5.94 6.04 -6.06
CA PRO A 53 7.31 5.85 -6.53
C PRO A 53 7.85 4.48 -6.11
N ASP A 54 8.96 4.09 -6.73
CA ASP A 54 9.73 2.86 -6.50
C ASP A 54 10.54 2.90 -5.18
N ARG A 55 9.88 3.25 -4.08
CA ARG A 55 10.51 3.27 -2.75
C ARG A 55 10.05 2.08 -1.91
N ALA A 56 10.97 1.51 -1.13
CA ALA A 56 10.70 0.35 -0.30
C ALA A 56 9.59 0.61 0.74
N LEU A 57 9.51 1.83 1.30
CA LEU A 57 8.44 2.18 2.25
C LEU A 57 7.05 2.22 1.59
N GLU A 58 6.95 2.74 0.38
CA GLU A 58 5.72 2.75 -0.41
C GLU A 58 5.28 1.34 -0.76
N MET A 59 6.23 0.46 -1.09
CA MET A 59 5.98 -0.97 -1.25
C MET A 59 5.43 -1.57 0.04
N SER A 60 6.08 -1.32 1.19
CA SER A 60 5.56 -1.80 2.48
C SER A 60 4.16 -1.27 2.77
N PHE A 61 3.86 -0.02 2.39
CA PHE A 61 2.52 0.54 2.55
C PHE A 61 1.50 -0.14 1.63
N ALA A 62 1.82 -0.33 0.35
CA ALA A 62 0.97 -1.03 -0.61
C ALA A 62 0.66 -2.47 -0.15
N LEU A 63 1.70 -3.21 0.23
CA LEU A 63 1.58 -4.56 0.77
C LEU A 63 0.73 -4.62 2.04
N SER A 64 0.83 -3.60 2.91
CA SER A 64 0.00 -3.54 4.12
C SER A 64 -1.50 -3.47 3.80
N ILE A 65 -1.87 -2.89 2.65
CA ILE A 65 -3.26 -2.86 2.17
C ILE A 65 -3.58 -4.17 1.46
N PHE A 66 -2.66 -4.69 0.64
CA PHE A 66 -2.82 -5.98 -0.04
C PHE A 66 -3.09 -7.13 0.94
N PHE A 67 -2.33 -7.24 2.04
CA PHE A 67 -2.56 -8.24 3.08
C PHE A 67 -3.95 -8.11 3.73
N LYS A 68 -4.45 -6.89 3.90
CA LYS A 68 -5.84 -6.70 4.35
C LYS A 68 -6.85 -7.14 3.32
N CYS A 69 -6.61 -6.85 2.05
CA CYS A 69 -7.46 -7.33 0.98
C CYS A 69 -7.52 -8.86 0.98
N GLN A 70 -6.37 -9.54 1.10
CA GLN A 70 -6.31 -11.00 1.21
C GLN A 70 -7.12 -11.52 2.39
N ASN A 71 -6.92 -10.95 3.59
CA ASN A 71 -7.67 -11.37 4.80
C ASN A 71 -9.19 -11.16 4.67
N GLN A 72 -9.63 -10.22 3.85
CA GLN A 72 -11.04 -9.89 3.64
C GLN A 72 -11.58 -10.44 2.31
N SER A 73 -10.82 -11.28 1.61
CA SER A 73 -11.17 -11.81 0.27
C SER A 73 -11.55 -10.73 -0.75
N ILE A 74 -10.89 -9.56 -0.70
CA ILE A 74 -11.03 -8.48 -1.66
C ILE A 74 -10.02 -8.69 -2.80
N PRO A 75 -10.43 -8.71 -4.08
CA PRO A 75 -9.54 -8.93 -5.22
C PRO A 75 -8.78 -7.64 -5.59
N CYS A 76 -7.86 -7.24 -4.72
CA CYS A 76 -6.91 -6.15 -4.97
C CYS A 76 -5.74 -6.66 -5.82
N GLU A 77 -5.11 -5.78 -6.59
CA GLU A 77 -3.97 -6.12 -7.43
C GLU A 77 -2.81 -5.16 -7.21
N LEU A 78 -1.59 -5.68 -7.29
CA LEU A 78 -0.36 -4.94 -7.14
C LEU A 78 0.48 -5.12 -8.40
N TYR A 79 0.86 -4.01 -9.02
CA TYR A 79 1.67 -3.97 -10.22
C TYR A 79 2.95 -3.18 -9.98
N LEU A 80 4.02 -3.62 -10.63
CA LEU A 80 5.31 -2.96 -10.62
C LEU A 80 5.74 -2.70 -12.05
N SER A 81 6.27 -1.50 -12.31
CA SER A 81 6.78 -1.15 -13.64
C SER A 81 7.97 -2.00 -14.05
N ASN A 82 8.78 -2.40 -13.07
CA ASN A 82 9.87 -3.35 -13.27
C ASN A 82 9.40 -4.71 -12.77
N PRO A 83 9.65 -5.80 -13.51
CA PRO A 83 9.40 -7.14 -13.01
C PRO A 83 10.32 -7.39 -11.81
N ILE A 84 9.76 -7.25 -10.61
CA ILE A 84 10.39 -7.71 -9.38
C ILE A 84 9.65 -9.00 -9.02
N GLU A 85 10.38 -10.10 -8.93
CA GLU A 85 9.82 -11.32 -8.34
C GLU A 85 9.45 -10.99 -6.89
N PHE A 86 8.18 -11.15 -6.55
CA PHE A 86 7.67 -10.86 -5.21
C PHE A 86 8.48 -11.59 -4.13
N ASP A 87 8.92 -12.81 -4.44
CA ASP A 87 9.73 -13.68 -3.58
C ASP A 87 11.16 -13.17 -3.37
N LYS A 88 11.62 -12.22 -4.19
CA LYS A 88 12.92 -11.54 -4.06
C LYS A 88 12.82 -10.22 -3.30
N LEU A 89 11.62 -9.81 -2.86
CA LEU A 89 11.50 -8.62 -2.02
C LEU A 89 12.24 -8.83 -0.69
N PRO A 90 13.06 -7.87 -0.24
CA PRO A 90 13.72 -7.97 1.05
C PRO A 90 12.72 -8.23 2.18
N GLN A 91 13.01 -9.22 3.03
CA GLN A 91 12.13 -9.64 4.13
C GLN A 91 11.71 -8.48 5.03
N GLU A 92 12.58 -7.49 5.23
CA GLU A 92 12.28 -6.29 6.01
C GLU A 92 11.07 -5.50 5.46
N ILE A 93 10.90 -5.44 4.14
CA ILE A 93 9.75 -4.77 3.50
C ILE A 93 8.46 -5.52 3.85
N ILE A 94 8.50 -6.84 3.80
CA ILE A 94 7.38 -7.74 4.07
C ILE A 94 6.99 -7.66 5.55
N ASP A 95 7.96 -7.71 6.47
CA ASP A 95 7.73 -7.65 7.91
C ASP A 95 7.13 -6.30 8.32
N CYS A 96 7.68 -5.21 7.78
CA CYS A 96 7.13 -3.87 8.00
C CYS A 96 5.71 -3.75 7.44
N ALA A 97 5.41 -4.37 6.29
CA ALA A 97 4.07 -4.40 5.72
C ALA A 97 3.07 -5.19 6.59
N LYS A 98 3.44 -6.38 7.07
CA LYS A 98 2.63 -7.19 8.00
C LYS A 98 2.37 -6.45 9.31
N GLN A 99 3.40 -5.83 9.89
CA GLN A 99 3.20 -4.99 11.07
C GLN A 99 2.26 -3.81 10.78
N TRP A 100 2.38 -3.18 9.60
CA TRP A 100 1.60 -2.00 9.28
C TRP A 100 0.16 -2.31 8.85
N SER A 101 -0.14 -3.55 8.44
CA SER A 101 -1.51 -3.95 8.13
C SER A 101 -2.32 -3.97 9.44
N GLU A 102 -1.80 -4.57 10.50
CA GLU A 102 -2.55 -4.77 11.74
C GLU A 102 -2.35 -3.66 12.76
N LYS A 103 -1.15 -3.07 12.81
CA LYS A 103 -0.71 -2.21 13.91
C LYS A 103 -0.05 -0.93 13.40
N LYS A 104 0.43 -0.11 14.35
CA LYS A 104 1.26 1.05 14.05
C LYS A 104 2.61 0.58 13.49
N LEU A 105 3.08 1.26 12.45
CA LEU A 105 4.40 1.00 11.87
C LEU A 105 5.50 1.23 12.91
N TRP A 106 6.42 0.26 13.02
CA TRP A 106 7.61 0.41 13.86
C TRP A 106 8.51 1.53 13.36
N ARG A 107 9.16 2.24 14.29
CA ARG A 107 10.10 3.32 13.96
C ARG A 107 11.26 2.84 13.10
N LYS A 108 11.75 1.60 13.30
CA LYS A 108 12.82 1.00 12.49
C LYS A 108 12.48 0.96 10.99
N CYS A 109 11.21 0.84 10.63
CA CYS A 109 10.75 0.81 9.24
C CYS A 109 10.82 2.18 8.54
N TYR A 110 10.97 3.30 9.27
CA TYR A 110 10.97 4.63 8.66
C TYR A 110 12.17 4.84 7.75
N LYS A 111 13.26 4.09 7.94
CA LYS A 111 14.45 4.11 7.08
C LYS A 111 14.16 3.62 5.66
N LEU A 112 13.12 2.81 5.46
CA LEU A 112 12.74 2.26 4.14
C LEU A 112 12.37 3.36 3.13
N LYS A 113 12.07 4.59 3.59
CA LYS A 113 11.79 5.73 2.69
C LYS A 113 13.01 6.16 1.88
N ASN A 114 14.21 5.76 2.30
CA ASN A 114 15.48 6.11 1.65
C ASN A 114 15.97 4.98 0.73
N LEU A 115 15.27 3.85 0.65
CA LEU A 115 15.64 2.71 -0.17
C LEU A 115 14.75 2.67 -1.42
N LYS A 116 15.36 2.41 -2.58
CA LYS A 116 14.65 2.09 -3.81
C LYS A 116 14.43 0.58 -3.94
N LEU A 117 13.43 0.22 -4.72
CA LEU A 117 13.14 -1.15 -5.14
C LEU A 117 13.93 -1.56 -6.39
#